data_AF-A0A5C7VJT9-F1
#
_entry.id   AF-A0A5C7VJT9-F1
#
_cell.length_a   1.000
_cell.length_b   1.000
_cell.length_c   1.000
_cell.angle_alpha   90.00
_cell.angle_beta   90.00
_cell.angle_gamma   90.00
#
_symmetry.space_group_name_H-M   'P 1'
#
loop_
_entity.id
_entity.type
_entity.pdbx_description
1 polymer ?
#
loop_
_entity_poly.entity_id
_entity_poly.type
_entity_poly.pdbx_seq_one_letter_code
_entity_poly.pdbx_strand_id
1 'polypeptide(L)'
;MATIEERIAHLEAKLKQEKAKKQQVDARKRLAESKAKRTIDTRRKILVGAAILARVEHGEWPRDKLIEMLNAALTRADDRALFGLNEIVADQ
;
A
#
# COMPACT_ATOMS: atom_id res chain seq x y z
N MET A 1 -17.63 48.55 -24.80
CA MET A 1 -16.69 48.12 -23.76
C MET A 1 -17.42 47.07 -22.94
N ALA A 2 -16.86 45.87 -22.78
CA ALA A 2 -17.48 44.85 -21.94
C ALA A 2 -17.72 45.42 -20.55
N THR A 3 -18.93 45.22 -20.01
CA THR A 3 -19.27 45.78 -18.70
C THR A 3 -18.41 45.13 -17.63
N ILE A 4 -18.24 45.81 -16.49
CA ILE A 4 -17.44 45.28 -15.38
C ILE A 4 -18.00 43.92 -14.92
N GLU A 5 -19.33 43.74 -14.98
CA GLU A 5 -20.01 42.49 -14.67
C GLU A 5 -19.67 41.35 -15.64
N GLU A 6 -19.62 41.59 -16.95
CA GLU A 6 -19.20 40.58 -17.93
C GLU A 6 -17.75 40.13 -17.69
N ARG A 7 -16.88 41.07 -17.31
CA ARG A 7 -15.48 40.76 -16.97
C ARG A 7 -15.38 39.94 -15.68
N ILE A 8 -16.20 40.25 -14.67
CA ILE A 8 -16.27 39.48 -13.42
C ILE A 8 -16.74 38.05 -13.71
N ALA A 9 -17.85 37.88 -14.43
CA ALA A 9 -18.41 36.56 -14.76
C ALA A 9 -17.41 35.70 -15.55
N HIS A 10 -16.69 36.30 -16.50
CA HIS A 10 -15.66 35.59 -17.26
C HIS A 10 -14.45 35.18 -16.39
N LEU A 11 -14.04 36.02 -15.43
CA LEU A 11 -12.97 35.69 -14.49
C LEU A 11 -13.38 34.58 -13.50
N GLU A 12 -14.63 34.59 -13.03
CA GLU A 12 -15.16 33.54 -12.17
C GLU A 12 -15.26 32.19 -12.90
N ALA A 13 -15.71 32.20 -14.16
CA ALA A 13 -15.75 31.00 -14.99
C ALA A 13 -14.33 30.43 -15.20
N LYS A 14 -13.34 31.28 -15.49
CA LYS A 14 -11.92 30.88 -15.57
C LYS A 14 -11.40 30.34 -14.24
N LEU A 15 -11.71 30.99 -13.12
CA LEU A 15 -11.29 30.54 -11.79
C LEU A 15 -11.85 29.14 -11.49
N LYS A 16 -13.12 28.88 -11.80
CA LYS A 16 -13.76 27.58 -11.61
C LYS A 16 -13.09 26.51 -12.48
N GLN A 17 -12.79 26.83 -13.74
CA GLN A 17 -12.09 25.92 -14.65
C GLN A 17 -10.69 25.57 -14.14
N GLU A 18 -9.90 26.56 -13.72
CA GLU A 18 -8.54 26.33 -13.22
C GLU A 18 -8.53 25.60 -11.88
N LYS A 19 -9.48 25.86 -10.98
CA LYS A 19 -9.65 25.09 -9.74
C LYS A 19 -9.95 23.61 -10.04
N ALA A 20 -10.83 23.33 -11.01
CA ALA A 20 -11.15 21.96 -11.41
C ALA A 20 -9.92 21.23 -11.99
N LYS A 21 -9.14 21.92 -12.86
CA LYS A 21 -7.87 21.36 -13.38
C LYS A 21 -6.87 21.08 -12.26
N LYS A 22 -6.70 22.01 -11.30
CA LYS A 22 -5.81 21.81 -10.14
C LYS A 22 -6.21 20.60 -9.31
N GLN A 23 -7.50 20.45 -9.00
CA GLN A 23 -8.01 19.28 -8.28
C GLN A 23 -7.73 17.96 -9.01
N GLN A 24 -7.89 17.93 -10.34
CA GLN A 24 -7.58 16.74 -11.12
C GLN A 24 -6.08 16.39 -11.09
N VAL A 25 -5.20 17.39 -11.19
CA VAL A 25 -3.74 17.18 -11.11
C VAL A 25 -3.33 16.68 -9.72
N ASP A 26 -3.87 17.28 -8.66
CA ASP A 26 -3.55 16.89 -7.28
C ASP A 26 -4.06 15.47 -6.98
N ALA A 27 -5.25 15.11 -7.46
CA ALA A 27 -5.77 13.74 -7.36
C ALA A 27 -4.87 12.73 -8.08
N ARG A 28 -4.39 13.06 -9.29
CA ARG A 28 -3.45 12.22 -10.04
C ARG A 28 -2.11 12.06 -9.32
N LYS A 29 -1.55 13.13 -8.75
CA LYS A 29 -0.31 13.08 -7.96
C LYS A 29 -0.45 12.18 -6.74
N ARG A 30 -1.52 12.36 -5.95
CA ARG A 30 -1.79 11.51 -4.78
C ARG A 30 -1.94 10.03 -5.16
N LEU A 31 -2.60 9.74 -6.28
CA LEU A 31 -2.73 8.36 -6.76
C LEU A 31 -1.38 7.78 -7.17
N ALA A 32 -0.54 8.54 -7.87
CA ALA A 32 0.80 8.12 -8.26
C ALA A 32 1.71 7.87 -7.04
N GLU A 33 1.69 8.79 -6.06
CA GLU A 33 2.44 8.67 -4.81
C GLU A 33 1.99 7.45 -3.99
N SER A 34 0.68 7.22 -3.87
CA SER A 34 0.14 6.05 -3.19
C SER A 34 0.58 4.74 -3.87
N LYS A 35 0.56 4.70 -5.21
CA LYS A 35 1.05 3.54 -5.97
C LYS A 35 2.54 3.32 -5.75
N ALA A 36 3.37 4.36 -5.87
CA ALA A 36 4.80 4.26 -5.65
C ALA A 36 5.14 3.79 -4.23
N LYS A 37 4.45 4.34 -3.21
CA LYS A 37 4.61 3.93 -1.81
C LYS A 37 4.26 2.46 -1.60
N ARG A 38 3.16 1.98 -2.21
CA ARG A 38 2.78 0.56 -2.17
C ARG A 38 3.83 -0.32 -2.83
N THR A 39 4.32 0.05 -4.02
CA THR A 39 5.36 -0.72 -4.72
C THR A 39 6.64 -0.82 -3.89
N ILE A 40 7.08 0.27 -3.27
CA ILE A 40 8.27 0.27 -2.39
C ILE A 40 8.02 -0.60 -1.16
N ASP A 41 6.85 -0.50 -0.51
CA ASP A 41 6.53 -1.29 0.66
C ASP A 41 6.44 -2.80 0.34
N THR A 42 5.80 -3.17 -0.77
CA THR A 42 5.76 -4.54 -1.27
C THR A 42 7.17 -5.07 -1.52
N ARG A 43 8.03 -4.29 -2.20
CA ARG A 43 9.42 -4.70 -2.45
C ARG A 43 10.20 -4.88 -1.14
N ARG A 44 10.04 -3.97 -0.18
CA ARG A 44 10.69 -4.06 1.13
C ARG A 44 10.27 -5.34 1.86
N LYS A 45 8.97 -5.65 1.89
CA LYS A 45 8.44 -6.86 2.54
C LYS A 45 8.98 -8.14 1.92
N ILE A 46 9.02 -8.20 0.58
CA ILE A 46 9.58 -9.34 -0.15
C ILE A 46 11.07 -9.52 0.18
N LEU A 47 11.85 -8.44 0.17
CA LEU A 47 13.29 -8.51 0.45
C LEU A 47 13.58 -8.97 1.88
N VAL A 48 12.81 -8.49 2.87
CA VAL A 48 12.94 -8.96 4.25
C VAL A 48 12.62 -10.44 4.37
N GLY A 49 11.53 -10.90 3.74
CA GLY A 49 11.17 -12.32 3.71
C GLY A 49 12.24 -13.19 3.06
N ALA A 50 12.77 -12.77 1.91
CA ALA A 50 13.83 -13.47 1.20
C ALA A 50 15.13 -13.56 2.04
N ALA A 51 15.51 -12.48 2.72
CA ALA A 51 16.68 -12.47 3.59
C ALA A 51 16.53 -13.42 4.79
N ILE A 52 15.33 -13.49 5.37
CA ILE A 52 15.02 -14.43 6.46
C ILE A 52 15.09 -15.88 5.97
N LEU A 53 14.48 -16.18 4.83
CA LEU A 53 14.52 -17.53 4.25
C LEU A 53 15.95 -17.97 3.96
N ALA A 54 16.77 -17.10 3.38
CA ALA A 54 18.17 -17.38 3.11
C ALA A 54 18.96 -17.70 4.40
N ARG A 55 18.71 -16.97 5.50
CA ARG A 55 19.35 -17.26 6.80
C ARG A 55 18.95 -18.62 7.36
N VAL A 56 17.69 -19.01 7.20
CA VAL A 56 17.21 -20.33 7.63
C VAL A 56 17.82 -21.44 6.78
N GLU A 57 17.89 -21.25 5.45
CA GLU A 57 18.51 -22.20 4.52
C GLU A 57 20.01 -22.38 4.78
N HIS A 58 20.72 -21.31 5.16
CA HIS A 58 22.13 -21.37 5.54
C HIS A 58 22.36 -21.94 6.95
N GLY A 59 21.30 -22.28 7.69
CA GLY A 59 21.40 -22.80 9.06
C GLY A 59 21.77 -21.75 10.11
N GLU A 60 21.82 -20.48 9.74
CA GLU A 60 22.09 -19.35 10.65
C GLU A 60 20.90 -19.06 11.57
N TRP A 61 19.71 -19.52 11.19
CA TRP A 61 18.50 -19.35 11.97
C TRP A 61 17.63 -20.62 11.99
N PRO A 62 17.19 -21.11 13.16
CA PRO A 62 16.38 -22.33 13.21
C PRO A 62 15.03 -22.18 12.50
N ARG A 63 14.70 -23.17 11.66
CA ARG A 63 13.43 -23.23 10.95
C ARG A 63 12.22 -23.22 11.88
N ASP A 64 12.33 -23.86 13.04
CA ASP A 64 11.22 -23.90 14.01
C ASP A 64 10.87 -22.50 14.54
N LYS A 65 11.87 -21.63 14.72
CA LYS A 65 11.65 -20.23 15.11
C LYS A 65 10.96 -19.42 14.02
N LEU A 66 11.26 -19.70 12.75
CA LEU A 66 10.52 -19.12 11.62
C LEU A 66 9.06 -19.57 11.65
N ILE A 67 8.79 -20.86 11.83
CA ILE A 67 7.43 -21.41 11.89
C ILE A 67 6.64 -20.83 13.09
N GLU A 68 7.25 -20.74 14.27
CA GLU A 68 6.65 -20.12 15.46
C GLU A 68 6.28 -18.64 15.20
N MET A 69 7.20 -17.88 14.59
CA MET A 69 6.96 -16.49 14.22
C MET A 69 5.82 -16.36 13.19
N LEU A 70 5.79 -17.21 12.16
CA LEU A 70 4.72 -17.21 11.16
C LEU A 70 3.37 -17.60 11.78
N ASN A 71 3.37 -18.54 12.72
CA ASN A 71 2.16 -18.94 13.44
C ASN A 71 1.56 -17.80 14.27
N ALA A 72 2.38 -16.94 14.87
CA ALA A 72 1.95 -15.76 15.61
C ALA A 72 1.54 -14.58 14.69
N ALA A 73 2.18 -14.43 13.53
CA ALA A 73 1.96 -13.30 12.63
C ALA A 73 0.79 -13.51 11.65
N LEU A 74 0.55 -14.76 11.21
CA LEU A 74 -0.47 -15.09 10.20
C LEU A 74 -1.79 -15.46 10.87
N THR A 75 -2.84 -14.70 10.57
CA THR A 75 -4.19 -14.90 11.11
C THR A 75 -5.17 -15.49 10.09
N ARG A 76 -4.93 -15.30 8.79
CA ARG A 76 -5.82 -15.80 7.73
C ARG A 76 -5.53 -17.27 7.43
N ALA A 77 -6.56 -18.10 7.35
CA ALA A 77 -6.43 -19.53 7.09
C ALA A 77 -5.68 -19.83 5.78
N ASP A 78 -5.99 -19.11 4.70
CA ASP A 78 -5.32 -19.29 3.40
C ASP A 78 -3.81 -19.03 3.49
N ASP A 79 -3.41 -17.94 4.16
CA ASP A 79 -1.99 -17.58 4.30
C ASP A 79 -1.25 -18.59 5.21
N ARG A 80 -1.93 -19.10 6.24
CA ARG A 80 -1.38 -20.13 7.15
C ARG A 80 -1.21 -21.49 6.45
N ALA A 81 -2.14 -21.85 5.57
CA ALA A 81 -2.10 -23.09 4.80
C ALA A 81 -0.86 -23.16 3.89
N LEU A 82 -0.38 -22.02 3.38
CA LEU A 82 0.87 -21.95 2.59
C LEU A 82 2.09 -22.48 3.35
N PHE A 83 2.07 -22.45 4.68
CA PHE A 83 3.17 -22.89 5.54
C PHE A 83 2.86 -24.17 6.33
N GLY A 84 1.75 -24.85 6.01
CA GLY A 84 1.30 -26.05 6.74
C GLY A 84 0.91 -25.77 8.19
N LEU A 85 0.58 -24.52 8.52
CA LEU A 85 0.10 -24.12 9.84
C LEU A 85 -1.39 -24.43 9.90
N ASN A 86 -1.77 -25.54 10.54
CA ASN A 86 -3.19 -25.91 10.71
C ASN A 86 -3.98 -24.77 11.39
N GLU A 87 -5.29 -24.71 11.08
CA GLU A 87 -6.22 -23.76 11.67
C GLU A 87 -6.04 -23.72 13.19
N ILE A 88 -5.99 -22.52 13.75
CA ILE A 88 -6.11 -22.36 15.19
C ILE A 88 -7.53 -22.83 15.50
N VAL A 89 -7.67 -24.07 15.98
CA VAL A 89 -8.89 -24.50 16.63
C VAL A 89 -9.03 -23.54 17.80
N ALA A 90 -9.94 -22.58 17.65
CA ALA A 90 -10.33 -21.71 18.74
C ALA A 90 -10.91 -22.63 19.81
N ASP A 91 -10.12 -22.88 20.85
CA ASP A 91 -10.62 -23.48 22.08
C ASP A 91 -11.68 -22.49 22.61
N GLN A 92 -12.92 -22.98 22.70
CA GLN A 92 -14.09 -22.21 23.14
C GLN A 92 -14.04 -21.94 24.64
#